data_AF-A0A840BMH9-F1
#
_entry.id   AF-A0A840BMH9-F1
#
_cell.length_a   1.000
_cell.length_b   1.000
_cell.length_c   1.000
_cell.angle_alpha   90.00
_cell.angle_beta   90.00
_cell.angle_gamma   90.00
#
_symmetry.space_group_name_H-M   'P 1'
#
loop_
_entity.id
_entity.type
_entity.pdbx_description
1 polymer ?
#
loop_
_entity_poly.entity_id
_entity_poly.type
_entity_poly.pdbx_seq_one_letter_code
_entity_poly.pdbx_strand_id
1 'polypeptide(L)'
;MLDSDGFELLPLPAHVQTMSREERDRRKTWLKQHFASFEYHEHLLELHDAWLTLIKREYARVTADPSLPQPQRWFGDSAIPNFEKLAKPGTIARDQFRPGYTFGAAIYILDYSRDTGLDVEQTWEWMPEPALTQMHMLWGRMNRIAQNIQYTVDETWDSDPNDCDWILDEQYTGPIFWPSEFDPVPAANPVLRCPGGEPCPQAGWWSTPAKADSRRHFVLGEVMPSLKSDYGYTIWQFEGA
;
A
#
# COMPACT_ATOMS: atom_id res chain seq x y z
N MET A 1 -25.70 4.18 9.87
CA MET A 1 -25.46 5.42 10.66
C MET A 1 -24.65 6.30 9.73
N LEU A 2 -25.06 7.54 9.47
CA LEU A 2 -24.34 8.42 8.54
C LEU A 2 -23.16 9.04 9.29
N ASP A 3 -22.00 9.16 8.67
CA ASP A 3 -20.86 9.91 9.22
C ASP A 3 -21.10 11.43 9.18
N SER A 4 -20.16 12.22 9.70
CA SER A 4 -20.24 13.68 9.73
C SER A 4 -20.30 14.35 8.35
N ASP A 5 -20.00 13.60 7.29
CA ASP A 5 -20.01 14.05 5.90
C ASP A 5 -21.19 13.47 5.09
N GLY A 6 -22.12 12.78 5.75
CA GLY A 6 -23.36 12.28 5.13
C GLY A 6 -23.19 11.01 4.31
N PHE A 7 -22.06 10.30 4.44
CA PHE A 7 -21.88 8.98 3.84
C PHE A 7 -22.41 7.87 4.76
N GLU A 8 -23.05 6.88 4.17
CA GLU A 8 -23.56 5.72 4.88
C GLU A 8 -22.37 4.86 5.32
N LEU A 9 -22.13 4.76 6.64
CA LEU A 9 -21.10 3.89 7.20
C LEU A 9 -21.36 2.47 6.71
N LEU A 10 -20.52 2.01 5.78
CA LEU A 10 -20.56 0.64 5.31
C LEU A 10 -20.31 -0.28 6.51
N PRO A 11 -21.06 -1.38 6.64
CA PRO A 11 -20.83 -2.32 7.71
C PRO A 11 -19.43 -2.91 7.57
N LEU A 12 -18.70 -3.01 8.69
CA LEU A 12 -17.37 -3.63 8.74
C LEU A 12 -17.35 -4.98 8.00
N PRO A 13 -16.21 -5.42 7.47
CA PRO A 13 -16.11 -6.71 6.82
C PRO A 13 -16.63 -7.85 7.72
N ALA A 14 -17.31 -8.84 7.13
CA ALA A 14 -17.95 -9.91 7.89
C ALA A 14 -16.99 -10.64 8.84
N HIS A 15 -15.73 -10.81 8.45
CA HIS A 15 -14.70 -11.42 9.29
C HIS A 15 -14.40 -10.57 10.54
N VAL A 16 -14.41 -9.24 10.44
CA VAL A 16 -14.24 -8.31 11.57
C VAL A 16 -15.45 -8.35 12.50
N GLN A 17 -16.66 -8.40 11.93
CA GLN A 17 -17.89 -8.50 12.72
C GLN A 17 -17.93 -9.77 13.60
N THR A 18 -17.35 -10.87 13.10
CA THR A 18 -17.28 -12.14 13.84
C THR A 18 -16.18 -12.20 14.92
N MET A 19 -15.25 -11.24 14.95
CA MET A 19 -14.18 -11.22 15.95
C MET A 19 -14.72 -10.89 17.34
N SER A 20 -14.09 -11.46 18.38
CA SER A 20 -14.33 -11.00 19.75
C SER A 20 -13.80 -9.58 19.93
N ARG A 21 -14.34 -8.85 20.91
CA ARG A 21 -13.86 -7.50 21.24
C ARG A 21 -12.36 -7.51 21.61
N GLU A 22 -11.93 -8.51 22.37
CA GLU A 22 -10.54 -8.70 22.76
C GLU A 22 -9.61 -8.92 21.55
N GLU A 23 -10.05 -9.74 20.57
CA GLU A 23 -9.30 -9.95 19.33
C GLU A 23 -9.21 -8.66 18.50
N ARG A 24 -10.30 -7.90 18.39
CA ARG A 24 -10.30 -6.59 17.72
C ARG A 24 -9.31 -5.64 18.40
N ASP A 25 -9.36 -5.50 19.72
CA ASP A 25 -8.49 -4.59 20.46
C ASP A 25 -7.00 -4.96 20.32
N ARG A 26 -6.67 -6.26 20.31
CA ARG A 26 -5.30 -6.74 20.03
C ARG A 26 -4.85 -6.39 18.62
N ARG A 27 -5.69 -6.64 17.61
CA ARG A 27 -5.40 -6.32 16.21
C ARG A 27 -5.24 -4.82 15.96
N LYS A 28 -6.10 -3.99 16.56
CA LYS A 28 -5.99 -2.52 16.49
C LYS A 28 -4.68 -2.03 17.09
N THR A 29 -4.29 -2.57 18.25
CA THR A 29 -3.02 -2.23 18.89
C THR A 29 -1.84 -2.59 18.00
N TRP A 30 -1.86 -3.77 17.40
CA TRP A 30 -0.82 -4.19 16.46
C TRP A 30 -0.78 -3.30 15.22
N LEU A 31 -1.92 -2.95 14.63
CA LEU A 31 -1.97 -2.06 13.47
C LEU A 31 -1.40 -0.69 13.75
N LYS A 32 -1.73 -0.07 14.90
CA LYS A 32 -1.16 1.22 15.31
C LYS A 32 0.37 1.12 15.43
N GLN A 33 0.90 0.04 15.99
CA GLN A 33 2.35 -0.20 16.06
C GLN A 33 2.96 -0.43 14.67
N HIS A 34 2.30 -1.21 13.82
CA HIS A 34 2.74 -1.50 12.47
C HIS A 34 2.77 -0.24 11.60
N PHE A 35 1.70 0.55 11.61
CA PHE A 35 1.60 1.80 10.86
C PHE A 35 2.61 2.86 11.35
N ALA A 36 2.97 2.85 12.64
CA ALA A 36 4.03 3.68 13.20
C ALA A 36 5.45 3.12 12.97
N SER A 37 5.61 1.92 12.40
CA SER A 37 6.91 1.25 12.29
C SER A 37 7.80 1.85 11.18
N PHE A 38 9.11 1.67 11.33
CA PHE A 38 10.09 2.05 10.31
C PHE A 38 9.82 1.30 9.00
N GLU A 39 9.56 0.00 9.08
CA GLU A 39 9.33 -0.88 7.94
C GLU A 39 8.12 -0.44 7.11
N TYR A 40 7.03 -0.04 7.76
CA TYR A 40 5.83 0.44 7.05
C TYR A 40 6.06 1.79 6.36
N HIS A 41 6.84 2.68 6.99
CA HIS A 41 7.26 3.94 6.36
C HIS A 41 8.27 3.71 5.23
N GLU A 42 9.19 2.74 5.36
CA GLU A 42 10.12 2.36 4.30
C GLU A 42 9.37 1.84 3.08
N HIS A 43 8.30 1.06 3.28
CA HIS A 43 7.45 0.60 2.19
C HIS A 43 6.78 1.76 1.41
N LEU A 44 6.38 2.84 2.09
CA LEU A 44 5.89 4.06 1.42
C LEU A 44 6.95 4.65 0.49
N LEU A 45 8.22 4.68 0.93
CA LEU A 45 9.33 5.21 0.12
C LEU A 45 9.62 4.32 -1.09
N GLU A 46 9.49 3.00 -0.95
CA GLU A 46 9.69 2.07 -2.06
C GLU A 46 8.64 2.28 -3.15
N LEU A 47 7.38 2.47 -2.74
CA LEU A 47 6.30 2.80 -3.66
C LEU A 47 6.51 4.17 -4.31
N HIS A 48 7.00 5.16 -3.54
CA HIS A 48 7.34 6.49 -4.07
C HIS A 48 8.48 6.43 -5.08
N ASP A 49 9.55 5.69 -4.81
CA ASP A 49 10.66 5.51 -5.74
C ASP A 49 10.22 4.80 -7.03
N ALA A 50 9.36 3.78 -6.91
CA ALA A 50 8.76 3.10 -8.06
C ALA A 50 7.86 4.05 -8.89
N TRP A 51 7.05 4.87 -8.22
CA TRP A 51 6.18 5.87 -8.85
C TRP A 51 6.98 6.96 -9.56
N LEU A 52 8.02 7.49 -8.90
CA LEU A 52 8.90 8.50 -9.47
C LEU A 52 9.70 7.96 -10.65
N THR A 53 10.19 6.72 -10.55
CA THR A 53 10.88 6.03 -11.65
C THR A 53 9.98 5.86 -12.86
N LEU A 54 8.72 5.47 -12.65
CA LEU A 54 7.71 5.37 -13.72
C LEU A 54 7.49 6.72 -14.40
N ILE A 55 7.22 7.77 -13.64
CA ILE A 55 6.98 9.11 -14.17
C ILE A 55 8.17 9.61 -14.97
N LYS A 56 9.39 9.50 -14.42
CA LYS A 56 10.61 9.92 -15.12
C LYS A 56 10.81 9.17 -16.43
N ARG A 57 10.56 7.86 -16.43
CA ARG A 57 10.67 7.04 -17.64
C ARG A 57 9.71 7.51 -18.71
N GLU A 58 8.45 7.73 -18.37
CA GLU A 58 7.44 8.18 -19.33
C GLU A 58 7.69 9.63 -19.77
N TYR A 59 8.07 10.51 -18.84
CA TYR A 59 8.33 11.91 -19.13
C TYR A 59 9.52 12.07 -20.08
N ALA A 60 10.59 11.29 -19.88
CA ALA A 60 11.75 11.26 -20.78
C ALA A 60 11.37 10.98 -22.24
N ARG A 61 10.28 10.24 -22.51
CA ARG A 61 9.81 9.95 -23.87
C ARG A 61 9.21 11.17 -24.57
N VAL A 62 8.64 12.11 -23.81
CA VAL A 62 7.96 13.30 -24.32
C VAL A 62 8.80 14.58 -24.17
N THR A 63 9.87 14.57 -23.37
CA THR A 63 10.74 15.75 -23.14
C THR A 63 11.40 16.32 -24.39
N ALA A 64 11.61 15.52 -25.43
CA ALA A 64 12.16 15.98 -26.71
C ALA A 64 11.10 16.61 -27.63
N ASP A 65 9.81 16.54 -27.28
CA ASP A 65 8.72 17.05 -28.10
C ASP A 65 8.53 18.57 -27.91
N PRO A 66 8.86 19.40 -28.92
CA PRO A 66 8.69 20.84 -28.84
C PRO A 66 7.23 21.28 -28.82
N SER A 67 6.26 20.38 -29.02
CA SER A 67 4.82 20.64 -28.93
C SER A 67 4.20 20.38 -27.56
N LEU A 68 4.97 19.79 -26.61
CA LEU A 68 4.46 19.53 -25.26
C LEU A 68 3.99 20.84 -24.61
N PRO A 69 2.73 20.94 -24.13
CA PRO A 69 2.20 22.20 -23.62
C PRO A 69 2.92 22.66 -22.34
N GLN A 70 2.89 23.97 -22.09
CA GLN A 70 3.67 24.61 -21.03
C GLN A 70 3.42 24.03 -19.61
N PRO A 71 2.18 23.72 -19.18
CA PRO A 71 1.94 23.12 -17.86
C PRO A 71 2.67 21.78 -17.67
N GLN A 72 2.70 20.94 -18.70
CA GLN A 72 3.40 19.65 -18.70
C GLN A 72 4.92 19.82 -18.71
N ARG A 73 5.45 20.90 -19.27
CA ARG A 73 6.88 21.26 -19.13
C ARG A 73 7.22 21.68 -17.72
N TRP A 74 6.40 22.55 -17.12
CA TRP A 74 6.59 22.97 -15.74
C TRP A 74 6.59 21.79 -14.76
N PHE A 75 5.74 20.79 -15.00
CA PHE A 75 5.74 19.55 -14.23
C PHE A 75 7.12 18.85 -14.23
N GLY A 76 7.75 18.70 -15.39
CA GLY A 76 9.08 18.11 -15.49
C GLY A 76 10.17 18.97 -14.87
N ASP A 77 10.15 20.27 -15.15
CA ASP A 77 11.21 21.19 -14.75
C ASP A 77 11.16 21.55 -13.26
N SER A 78 9.98 21.49 -12.64
CA SER A 78 9.77 21.95 -11.26
C SER A 78 9.26 20.85 -10.32
N ALA A 79 8.30 20.03 -10.74
CA ALA A 79 7.67 19.06 -9.85
C ALA A 79 8.57 17.83 -9.63
N ILE A 80 9.09 17.22 -10.71
CA ILE A 80 9.99 16.04 -10.62
C ILE A 80 11.21 16.31 -9.71
N PRO A 81 11.96 17.42 -9.85
CA PRO A 81 13.08 17.72 -8.96
C PRO A 81 12.68 17.91 -7.49
N ASN A 82 11.44 18.32 -7.21
CA ASN A 82 10.95 18.41 -5.83
C ASN A 82 10.65 17.02 -5.26
N PHE A 83 10.10 16.10 -6.05
CA PHE A 83 9.90 14.70 -5.63
C PHE A 83 11.23 14.02 -5.33
N GLU A 84 12.28 14.34 -6.08
CA GLU A 84 13.63 13.78 -5.88
C GLU A 84 14.31 14.22 -4.57
N LYS A 85 13.86 15.30 -3.94
CA LYS A 85 14.39 15.77 -2.65
C LYS A 85 13.88 14.94 -1.47
N LEU A 86 12.82 14.13 -1.66
CA LEU A 86 12.32 13.24 -0.64
C LEU A 86 13.33 12.12 -0.37
N ALA A 87 13.35 11.65 0.88
CA ALA A 87 14.21 10.54 1.27
C ALA A 87 13.90 9.27 0.47
N LYS A 88 14.92 8.43 0.27
CA LYS A 88 14.81 7.20 -0.52
C LYS A 88 14.85 5.96 0.37
N PRO A 89 14.30 4.82 -0.07
CA PRO A 89 14.47 3.53 0.62
C PRO A 89 15.93 3.28 0.97
N GLY A 90 16.21 2.77 2.17
CA GLY A 90 17.56 2.45 2.65
C GLY A 90 18.50 3.62 2.94
N THR A 91 18.10 4.88 2.75
CA THR A 91 18.95 6.05 3.07
C THR A 91 18.79 6.56 4.51
N ILE A 92 17.81 6.06 5.24
CA ILE A 92 17.49 6.50 6.60
C ILE A 92 17.99 5.46 7.58
N ALA A 93 18.79 5.89 8.55
CA ALA A 93 19.20 5.03 9.64
C ALA A 93 18.02 4.80 10.61
N ARG A 94 17.82 3.54 11.03
CA ARG A 94 16.68 3.14 11.88
C ARG A 94 16.62 3.90 13.22
N ASP A 95 17.76 4.29 13.76
CA ASP A 95 17.88 5.07 15.00
C ASP A 95 17.53 6.56 14.82
N GLN A 96 17.50 7.05 13.58
CA GLN A 96 17.12 8.42 13.22
C GLN A 96 15.64 8.51 12.80
N PHE A 97 14.94 7.38 12.74
CA PHE A 97 13.53 7.34 12.40
C PHE A 97 12.65 7.89 13.51
N ARG A 98 11.79 8.83 13.15
CA ARG A 98 10.73 9.38 13.98
C ARG A 98 9.43 9.34 13.17
N PRO A 99 8.42 8.57 13.63
CA PRO A 99 7.09 8.57 13.01
C PRO A 99 6.56 10.00 12.85
N GLY A 100 6.02 10.33 11.69
CA GLY A 100 5.49 11.66 11.36
C GLY A 100 6.51 12.80 11.17
N TYR A 101 7.63 12.81 11.91
CA TYR A 101 8.58 13.93 11.91
C TYR A 101 9.75 13.76 10.92
N THR A 102 10.40 12.58 10.90
CA THR A 102 11.52 12.31 9.95
C THR A 102 11.04 12.37 8.49
N PHE A 103 9.73 12.21 8.31
CA PHE A 103 9.06 12.26 7.03
C PHE A 103 8.00 13.36 7.01
N GLY A 104 8.26 14.57 7.52
CA GLY A 104 7.26 15.65 7.63
C GLY A 104 6.45 16.02 6.37
N ALA A 105 6.60 15.31 5.25
CA ALA A 105 5.78 15.33 4.03
C ALA A 105 4.92 14.07 3.78
N ALA A 106 4.98 13.00 4.60
CA ALA A 106 4.11 11.82 4.49
C ALA A 106 2.63 12.13 4.81
N ILE A 107 2.33 13.36 5.22
CA ILE A 107 0.97 13.91 5.40
C ILE A 107 0.37 14.35 4.05
N TYR A 108 1.19 14.54 3.01
CA TYR A 108 0.71 14.95 1.70
C TYR A 108 1.45 14.17 0.64
N ILE A 109 0.96 12.98 0.32
CA ILE A 109 0.97 12.62 -1.09
C ILE A 109 0.19 13.74 -1.76
N LEU A 110 0.95 14.61 -2.43
CA LEU A 110 0.45 15.85 -2.99
C LEU A 110 -0.90 15.59 -3.61
N ASP A 111 -1.92 16.29 -3.14
CA ASP A 111 -3.13 16.42 -3.92
C ASP A 111 -2.74 17.34 -5.08
N TYR A 112 -2.42 16.77 -6.24
CA TYR A 112 -1.85 17.55 -7.36
C TYR A 112 -2.80 18.67 -7.80
N SER A 113 -4.10 18.47 -7.63
CA SER A 113 -5.11 19.52 -7.90
C SER A 113 -4.95 20.71 -6.96
N ARG A 114 -4.70 20.44 -5.67
CA ARG A 114 -4.64 21.42 -4.60
C ARG A 114 -3.24 21.98 -4.34
N ASP A 115 -2.23 21.12 -4.29
CA ASP A 115 -0.88 21.40 -3.79
C ASP A 115 0.11 21.76 -4.90
N THR A 116 -0.18 21.35 -6.14
CA THR A 116 0.65 21.71 -7.31
C THR A 116 -0.03 22.68 -8.27
N GLY A 117 -1.32 22.96 -8.06
CA GLY A 117 -2.13 23.81 -8.95
C GLY A 117 -2.31 23.23 -10.36
N LEU A 118 -2.13 21.91 -10.49
CA LEU A 118 -2.23 21.19 -11.74
C LEU A 118 -3.64 20.60 -11.87
N ASP A 119 -4.36 21.01 -12.91
CA ASP A 119 -5.67 20.42 -13.22
C ASP A 119 -5.50 18.93 -13.56
N VAL A 120 -6.01 18.06 -12.67
CA VAL A 120 -5.83 16.60 -12.73
C VAL A 120 -6.36 16.00 -14.03
N GLU A 121 -7.31 16.63 -14.71
CA GLU A 121 -7.83 16.14 -15.98
C GLU A 121 -6.78 16.19 -17.10
N GLN A 122 -5.92 17.21 -17.14
CA GLN A 122 -4.96 17.44 -18.24
C GLN A 122 -3.51 17.12 -17.88
N THR A 123 -3.23 16.93 -16.59
CA THR A 123 -1.85 16.80 -16.07
C THR A 123 -1.13 15.58 -16.64
N TRP A 124 -1.87 14.53 -16.97
CA TRP A 124 -1.31 13.23 -17.37
C TRP A 124 -1.58 12.84 -18.82
N GLU A 125 -2.15 13.74 -19.65
CA GLU A 125 -2.48 13.47 -21.06
C GLU A 125 -1.28 13.00 -21.90
N TRP A 126 -0.07 13.37 -21.49
CA TRP A 126 1.18 12.96 -22.13
C TRP A 126 1.59 11.51 -21.83
N MET A 127 0.97 10.88 -20.82
CA MET A 127 1.29 9.52 -20.40
C MET A 127 0.38 8.51 -21.10
N PRO A 128 0.92 7.43 -21.69
CA PRO A 128 0.09 6.41 -22.32
C PRO A 128 -0.75 5.64 -21.28
N GLU A 129 -1.97 5.25 -21.66
CA GLU A 129 -2.96 4.57 -20.79
C GLU A 129 -2.40 3.44 -19.89
N PRO A 130 -1.56 2.50 -20.38
CA PRO A 130 -1.01 1.45 -19.52
C PRO A 130 -0.10 2.00 -18.41
N ALA A 131 0.67 3.05 -18.70
CA ALA A 131 1.53 3.69 -17.72
C ALA A 131 0.71 4.57 -16.77
N LEU A 132 -0.32 5.26 -17.28
CA LEU A 132 -1.26 6.03 -16.46
C LEU A 132 -1.97 5.14 -15.43
N THR A 133 -2.44 3.98 -15.87
CA THR A 133 -3.04 2.95 -15.02
C THR A 133 -2.06 2.49 -13.92
N GLN A 134 -0.81 2.18 -14.30
CA GLN A 134 0.22 1.78 -13.34
C GLN A 134 0.55 2.90 -12.34
N MET A 135 0.59 4.15 -12.80
CA MET A 135 0.85 5.32 -11.99
C MET A 135 -0.25 5.53 -10.94
N HIS A 136 -1.52 5.45 -11.34
CA HIS A 136 -2.66 5.51 -10.42
C HIS A 136 -2.68 4.37 -9.41
N MET A 137 -2.28 3.15 -9.80
CA MET A 137 -2.17 2.03 -8.84
C MET A 137 -1.11 2.31 -7.77
N LEU A 138 0.07 2.77 -8.16
CA LEU A 138 1.14 3.12 -7.22
C LEU A 138 0.70 4.27 -6.30
N TRP A 139 0.10 5.31 -6.88
CA TRP A 139 -0.42 6.44 -6.12
C TRP A 139 -1.50 6.00 -5.13
N GLY A 140 -2.51 5.24 -5.55
CA GLY A 140 -3.55 4.74 -4.66
C GLY A 140 -3.00 3.98 -3.45
N ARG A 141 -1.97 3.14 -3.67
CA ARG A 141 -1.27 2.41 -2.60
C ARG A 141 -0.50 3.34 -1.66
N MET A 142 0.27 4.27 -2.21
CA MET A 142 0.95 5.29 -1.40
C MET A 142 -0.06 6.07 -0.55
N ASN A 143 -1.17 6.51 -1.15
CA ASN A 143 -2.18 7.35 -0.48
C ASN A 143 -2.77 6.64 0.73
N ARG A 144 -3.04 5.35 0.56
CA ARG A 144 -3.49 4.48 1.63
C ARG A 144 -2.49 4.42 2.79
N ILE A 145 -1.22 4.17 2.49
CA ILE A 145 -0.16 4.05 3.51
C ILE A 145 0.07 5.38 4.23
N ALA A 146 0.12 6.49 3.48
CA ALA A 146 0.26 7.82 4.03
C ALA A 146 -0.88 8.19 4.99
N GLN A 147 -2.13 7.92 4.60
CA GLN A 147 -3.29 8.11 5.46
C GLN A 147 -3.20 7.25 6.73
N ASN A 148 -2.84 5.97 6.61
CA ASN A 148 -2.69 5.10 7.77
C ASN A 148 -1.61 5.64 8.74
N ILE A 149 -0.49 6.14 8.21
CA ILE A 149 0.56 6.78 9.00
C ILE A 149 0.02 8.04 9.68
N GLN A 150 -0.64 8.93 8.93
CA GLN A 150 -1.18 10.17 9.44
C GLN A 150 -2.16 9.92 10.59
N TYR A 151 -3.18 9.08 10.38
CA TYR A 151 -4.16 8.75 11.41
C TYR A 151 -3.53 8.11 12.65
N THR A 152 -2.41 7.40 12.48
CA THR A 152 -1.66 6.80 13.60
C THR A 152 -0.87 7.85 14.38
N VAL A 153 -0.16 8.73 13.68
CA VAL A 153 0.67 9.80 14.28
C VAL A 153 -0.19 10.87 14.95
N ASP A 154 -1.32 11.22 14.33
CA ASP A 154 -2.25 12.23 14.82
C ASP A 154 -3.24 11.64 15.86
N GLU A 155 -3.14 10.34 16.18
CA GLU A 155 -3.99 9.62 17.12
C GLU A 155 -5.51 9.72 16.82
N THR A 156 -5.88 9.84 15.55
CA THR A 156 -7.28 10.10 15.15
C THR A 156 -8.08 8.83 14.84
N TRP A 157 -7.49 7.64 14.88
CA TRP A 157 -8.24 6.39 14.67
C TRP A 157 -9.44 6.22 15.62
N ASP A 158 -9.33 6.74 16.84
CA ASP A 158 -10.35 6.62 17.89
C ASP A 158 -11.16 7.92 18.06
N SER A 159 -11.10 8.86 17.11
CA SER A 159 -11.79 10.15 17.23
C SER A 159 -13.32 10.01 17.22
N ASP A 160 -13.85 8.97 16.57
CA ASP A 160 -15.26 8.57 16.67
C ASP A 160 -15.40 7.33 17.59
N PRO A 161 -15.99 7.47 18.79
CA PRO A 161 -16.24 6.34 19.68
C PRO A 161 -17.20 5.28 19.12
N ASN A 162 -18.07 5.66 18.17
CA ASN A 162 -19.03 4.76 17.53
C ASN A 162 -18.45 4.04 16.31
N ASP A 163 -17.29 4.49 15.83
CA ASP A 163 -16.61 3.97 14.66
C ASP A 163 -15.09 3.91 14.94
N CYS A 164 -14.67 3.07 15.89
CA CYS A 164 -13.26 2.88 16.25
C CYS A 164 -12.66 1.60 15.63
N ASP A 165 -13.46 0.84 14.88
CA ASP A 165 -13.08 -0.45 14.31
C ASP A 165 -12.77 -0.37 12.79
N TRP A 166 -12.99 0.78 12.13
CA TRP A 166 -12.63 1.00 10.71
C TRP A 166 -11.13 0.84 10.40
N ILE A 167 -10.25 0.98 11.41
CA ILE A 167 -8.84 0.61 11.27
C ILE A 167 -8.67 -0.88 10.90
N LEU A 168 -9.65 -1.74 11.17
CA LEU A 168 -9.67 -3.15 10.79
C LEU A 168 -10.29 -3.40 9.41
N ASP A 169 -10.83 -2.37 8.76
CA ASP A 169 -11.44 -2.49 7.45
C ASP A 169 -10.39 -2.29 6.35
N GLU A 170 -10.11 -3.37 5.62
CA GLU A 170 -9.13 -3.42 4.54
C GLU A 170 -9.53 -2.55 3.33
N GLN A 171 -10.80 -2.14 3.21
CA GLN A 171 -11.19 -1.14 2.22
C GLN A 171 -10.58 0.24 2.54
N TYR A 172 -10.49 0.57 3.83
CA TYR A 172 -9.95 1.84 4.31
C TYR A 172 -8.46 1.80 4.58
N THR A 173 -7.94 0.67 5.07
CA THR A 173 -6.52 0.54 5.42
C THR A 173 -5.68 -0.13 4.34
N GLY A 174 -6.31 -0.68 3.31
CA GLY A 174 -5.64 -1.49 2.31
C GLY A 174 -5.42 -2.93 2.80
N PRO A 175 -4.78 -3.79 1.98
CA PRO A 175 -4.51 -5.16 2.37
C PRO A 175 -3.58 -5.22 3.57
N ILE A 176 -4.00 -5.93 4.63
CA ILE A 176 -3.21 -6.11 5.85
C ILE A 176 -2.55 -7.49 5.84
N PHE A 177 -1.22 -7.51 6.00
CA PHE A 177 -0.46 -8.74 6.20
C PHE A 177 -0.32 -9.00 7.69
N TRP A 178 -1.30 -9.68 8.26
CA TRP A 178 -1.29 -10.06 9.67
C TRP A 178 -0.15 -11.06 9.96
N PRO A 179 0.60 -10.90 11.07
CA PRO A 179 1.53 -11.92 11.52
C PRO A 179 0.79 -13.18 11.95
N SER A 180 1.49 -14.31 11.92
CA SER A 180 0.90 -15.64 12.15
C SER A 180 0.26 -15.81 13.53
N GLU A 181 0.58 -14.94 14.49
CA GLU A 181 -0.08 -14.88 15.80
C GLU A 181 -1.56 -14.46 15.74
N PHE A 182 -1.98 -13.83 14.64
CA PHE A 182 -3.37 -13.48 14.33
C PHE A 182 -3.97 -14.40 13.27
N ASP A 183 -3.23 -15.41 12.79
CA ASP A 183 -3.87 -16.48 12.05
C ASP A 183 -4.88 -17.13 12.99
N PRO A 184 -6.12 -17.40 12.53
CA PRO A 184 -7.05 -18.18 13.33
C PRO A 184 -6.34 -19.47 13.69
N VAL A 185 -6.17 -19.75 14.99
CA VAL A 185 -5.48 -20.94 15.50
C VAL A 185 -6.00 -22.13 14.71
N PRO A 186 -5.20 -22.71 13.80
CA PRO A 186 -5.62 -23.92 13.14
C PRO A 186 -5.60 -24.96 14.23
N ALA A 187 -6.58 -25.85 14.26
CA ALA A 187 -6.38 -27.11 14.95
C ALA A 187 -5.07 -27.73 14.41
N ALA A 188 -4.02 -27.69 15.23
CA ALA A 188 -2.75 -28.42 15.15
C ALA A 188 -1.76 -28.21 13.97
N ASN A 189 -1.89 -27.28 13.01
CA ASN A 189 -0.82 -27.02 12.02
C ASN A 189 -0.76 -25.56 11.51
N PRO A 190 0.35 -24.81 11.70
CA PRO A 190 0.50 -23.48 11.11
C PRO A 190 0.56 -23.56 9.57
N VAL A 191 -0.35 -22.87 8.89
CA VAL A 191 -0.37 -22.78 7.42
C VAL A 191 0.74 -21.84 6.99
N LEU A 192 1.84 -22.36 6.42
CA LEU A 192 2.91 -21.54 5.87
C LEU A 192 2.40 -20.71 4.69
N ARG A 193 2.83 -19.45 4.58
CA ARG A 193 2.46 -18.52 3.49
C ARG A 193 3.69 -17.90 2.85
N CYS A 194 3.61 -17.58 1.56
CA CYS A 194 4.70 -16.96 0.81
C CYS A 194 4.16 -16.00 -0.27
N PRO A 195 4.63 -14.74 -0.36
CA PRO A 195 4.28 -13.85 -1.46
C PRO A 195 4.76 -14.37 -2.82
N GLY A 196 4.00 -14.07 -3.88
CA GLY A 196 4.46 -14.27 -5.25
C GLY A 196 5.59 -13.30 -5.58
N GLY A 197 6.69 -13.83 -6.14
CA GLY A 197 7.95 -13.14 -6.38
C GLY A 197 9.08 -13.59 -5.44
N GLU A 198 8.73 -14.20 -4.31
CA GLU A 198 9.69 -14.66 -3.29
C GLU A 198 10.07 -16.14 -3.47
N PRO A 199 11.28 -16.56 -3.01
CA PRO A 199 11.69 -17.96 -3.03
C PRO A 199 10.87 -18.79 -2.04
N CYS A 200 10.45 -19.97 -2.47
CA CYS A 200 9.67 -20.91 -1.68
C CYS A 200 10.43 -21.31 -0.40
N PRO A 201 9.85 -21.11 0.79
CA PRO A 201 10.52 -21.40 2.05
C PRO A 201 10.49 -22.88 2.43
N GLN A 202 9.61 -23.68 1.80
CA GLN A 202 9.47 -25.10 2.08
C GLN A 202 8.92 -25.88 0.87
N ALA A 203 9.60 -26.95 0.50
CA ALA A 203 9.13 -27.83 -0.55
C ALA A 203 7.78 -28.50 -0.20
N GLY A 204 6.89 -28.63 -1.19
CA GLY A 204 5.61 -29.31 -1.07
C GLY A 204 4.53 -28.65 -1.91
N TRP A 205 3.27 -28.94 -1.60
CA TRP A 205 2.09 -28.41 -2.28
C TRP A 205 1.69 -27.05 -1.73
N TRP A 206 1.44 -26.12 -2.64
CA TRP A 206 0.97 -24.77 -2.34
C TRP A 206 -0.20 -24.41 -3.24
N SER A 207 -1.10 -23.54 -2.78
CA SER A 207 -2.17 -22.97 -3.60
C SER A 207 -2.31 -21.47 -3.34
N THR A 208 -3.02 -20.77 -4.22
CA THR A 208 -3.29 -19.34 -4.05
C THR A 208 -4.74 -18.99 -4.39
N PRO A 209 -5.42 -18.17 -3.56
CA PRO A 209 -6.78 -17.71 -3.87
C PRO A 209 -6.82 -16.76 -5.07
N ALA A 210 -5.67 -16.25 -5.53
CA ALA A 210 -5.55 -15.37 -6.69
C ALA A 210 -5.97 -16.04 -8.02
N LYS A 211 -6.06 -17.37 -8.05
CA LYS A 211 -6.51 -18.14 -9.23
C LYS A 211 -7.16 -19.45 -8.78
N ALA A 212 -8.33 -19.78 -9.34
CA ALA A 212 -8.95 -21.09 -9.15
C ALA A 212 -8.05 -22.21 -9.70
N ASP A 213 -8.02 -23.36 -9.04
CA ASP A 213 -7.18 -24.51 -9.39
C ASP A 213 -5.68 -24.17 -9.50
N SER A 214 -5.19 -23.30 -8.62
CA SER A 214 -3.80 -22.84 -8.58
C SER A 214 -2.84 -23.79 -7.86
N ARG A 215 -3.35 -24.90 -7.32
CA ARG A 215 -2.55 -25.87 -6.56
C ARG A 215 -1.35 -26.36 -7.37
N ARG A 216 -0.15 -26.17 -6.82
CA ARG A 216 1.12 -26.48 -7.46
C ARG A 216 2.15 -26.93 -6.43
N HIS A 217 2.98 -27.90 -6.81
CA HIS A 217 4.12 -28.30 -6.02
C HIS A 217 5.31 -27.38 -6.30
N PHE A 218 5.98 -26.91 -5.24
CA PHE A 218 7.20 -26.10 -5.30
C PHE A 218 8.35 -26.82 -4.59
N VAL A 219 9.57 -26.63 -5.08
CA VAL A 219 10.77 -27.05 -4.37
C VAL A 219 11.35 -25.91 -3.53
N LEU A 220 12.13 -26.24 -2.49
CA LEU A 220 12.78 -25.24 -1.64
C LEU A 220 13.64 -24.29 -2.48
N GLY A 221 13.44 -22.98 -2.30
CA GLY A 221 14.14 -21.93 -3.05
C GLY A 221 13.58 -21.63 -4.45
N GLU A 222 12.57 -22.36 -4.92
CA GLU A 222 11.90 -22.04 -6.19
C GLU A 222 11.13 -20.73 -6.06
N VAL A 223 11.37 -19.77 -6.97
CA VAL A 223 10.64 -18.50 -6.97
C VAL A 223 9.17 -18.74 -7.30
N MET A 224 8.31 -18.36 -6.36
CA MET A 224 6.87 -18.53 -6.51
C MET A 224 6.31 -17.47 -7.46
N PRO A 225 5.52 -17.83 -8.49
CA PRO A 225 5.08 -16.88 -9.48
C PRO A 225 4.03 -15.92 -8.89
N SER A 226 4.14 -14.65 -9.28
CA SER A 226 3.08 -13.67 -9.06
C SER A 226 2.06 -13.77 -10.19
N LEU A 227 0.83 -14.18 -9.86
CA LEU A 227 -0.29 -14.23 -10.78
C LEU A 227 -0.96 -12.84 -10.84
N LYS A 228 -1.35 -12.41 -12.04
CA LYS A 228 -2.25 -11.26 -12.20
C LYS A 228 -3.64 -11.68 -11.74
N SER A 229 -4.06 -11.23 -10.56
CA SER A 229 -5.46 -11.28 -10.13
C SER A 229 -6.02 -9.86 -10.07
N ASP A 230 -7.35 -9.76 -10.05
CA ASP A 230 -8.08 -8.50 -9.91
C ASP A 230 -7.75 -7.75 -8.60
N TYR A 231 -7.04 -8.41 -7.66
CA TYR A 231 -6.65 -7.88 -6.34
C TYR A 231 -5.16 -7.54 -6.21
N GLY A 232 -4.37 -7.68 -7.29
CA GLY A 232 -3.03 -7.08 -7.39
C GLY A 232 -1.89 -7.70 -6.57
N TYR A 233 -2.13 -8.73 -5.74
CA TYR A 233 -1.09 -9.50 -5.04
C TYR A 233 -1.41 -11.01 -5.04
N THR A 234 -0.39 -11.85 -5.30
CA THR A 234 -0.51 -13.31 -5.19
C THR A 234 0.10 -13.78 -3.88
N ILE A 235 -0.67 -14.51 -3.09
CA ILE A 235 -0.21 -15.14 -1.85
C ILE A 235 -0.35 -16.65 -2.00
N TRP A 236 0.76 -17.36 -1.88
CA TRP A 236 0.81 -18.82 -1.85
C TRP A 236 0.63 -19.30 -0.41
N GLN A 237 -0.15 -20.37 -0.24
CA GLN A 237 -0.47 -21.02 1.02
C GLN A 237 -0.07 -22.49 0.94
N PHE A 238 0.68 -22.96 1.92
CA PHE A 238 1.16 -24.34 1.99
C PHE A 238 0.03 -25.29 2.38
N GLU A 239 -0.12 -26.37 1.62
CA GLU A 239 -1.15 -27.39 1.83
C GLU A 239 -0.58 -28.71 2.37
N GLY A 240 0.73 -28.92 2.31
CA GLY A 240 1.38 -30.16 2.78
C GLY A 240 2.56 -30.59 1.93
N ALA A 241 3.41 -31.45 2.47
CA ALA A 241 4.53 -32.06 1.74
C ALA A 241 4.04 -33.19 0.81
#